data_AF-A0A2A2M664-F1
#
_entry.id   AF-A0A2A2M664-F1
#
_cell.length_a   1.000
_cell.length_b   1.000
_cell.length_c   1.000
_cell.angle_alpha   90.00
_cell.angle_beta   90.00
_cell.angle_gamma   90.00
#
_symmetry.space_group_name_H-M   'P 1'
#
loop_
_entity.id
_entity.type
_entity.pdbx_description
1 polymer ?
#
loop_
_entity_poly.entity_id
_entity_poly.type
_entity_poly.pdbx_seq_one_letter_code
_entity_poly.pdbx_strand_id
1 'polypeptide(L)' 'RTLVEKEQDVSGDALLLTTDIKLALMMMVGHWYANREAVSPEKLMPVPLSYRALLEPYRFKPL' A
#
# COMPACT_ATOMS: atom_id res chain seq x y z
N ARG A 1 11.72 -3.23 0.71
CA ARG A 1 11.89 -1.82 1.16
C ARG A 1 11.20 -1.66 2.51
N THR A 2 11.87 -1.08 3.49
CA THR A 2 11.30 -0.74 4.81
C THR A 2 10.72 0.67 4.78
N LEU A 3 9.57 0.89 5.43
CA LEU A 3 8.89 2.20 5.50
C LEU A 3 9.44 3.00 6.69
N VAL A 4 9.79 4.27 6.47
CA VAL A 4 10.33 5.17 7.49
C VAL A 4 9.60 6.52 7.55
N GLU A 5 9.36 7.03 8.76
CA GLU A 5 8.50 8.19 9.02
C GLU A 5 9.23 9.56 9.00
N LYS A 6 10.56 9.56 9.04
CA LYS A 6 11.40 10.78 9.04
C LYS A 6 12.64 10.52 8.18
N GLU A 7 13.43 11.56 7.87
CA GLU A 7 14.82 11.41 7.36
C GLU A 7 15.69 10.75 8.43
N GLN A 8 15.42 9.48 8.73
CA GLN A 8 16.37 8.59 9.34
C GLN A 8 17.20 8.04 8.20
N ASP A 9 18.52 8.13 8.35
CA ASP A 9 19.48 7.47 7.48
C ASP A 9 19.42 5.96 7.72
N VAL A 10 18.33 5.35 7.27
CA VAL A 10 18.18 3.90 7.14
C VAL A 10 18.92 3.50 5.88
N SER A 11 20.15 3.04 6.06
CA SER A 11 20.99 2.44 5.03
C SER A 11 20.17 1.63 4.01
N GLY A 12 20.30 2.00 2.73
CA GLY A 12 19.79 1.24 1.58
C GLY A 12 18.43 1.69 1.02
N ASP A 13 17.68 0.70 0.52
CA ASP A 13 16.50 0.78 -0.34
C ASP A 13 15.22 1.27 0.39
N ALA A 14 15.35 2.18 1.35
CA ALA A 14 14.25 2.66 2.18
C ALA A 14 13.25 3.52 1.39
N LEU A 15 11.96 3.40 1.68
CA LEU A 15 10.91 4.23 1.10
C LEU A 15 10.35 5.15 2.19
N LEU A 16 10.41 6.46 1.94
CA LEU A 16 9.81 7.47 2.81
C LEU A 16 8.30 7.26 2.87
N LEU A 17 7.75 7.26 4.09
CA LEU A 17 6.32 7.11 4.32
C LEU A 17 5.58 8.44 4.08
N THR A 18 5.45 8.80 2.81
CA THR A 18 4.75 10.02 2.37
C THR A 18 3.25 9.96 2.68
N THR A 19 2.58 11.11 2.65
CA THR A 19 1.12 11.23 2.87
C THR A 19 0.33 10.32 1.94
N ASP A 20 0.74 10.19 0.68
CA ASP A 20 0.06 9.38 -0.32
C ASP A 20 0.18 7.88 -0.02
N ILE A 21 1.35 7.43 0.46
CA ILE A 21 1.56 6.04 0.90
C ILE A 21 0.73 5.77 2.16
N LYS A 22 0.69 6.70 3.13
CA LYS A 22 -0.17 6.58 4.32
C LYS A 22 -1.65 6.47 3.92
N LEU A 23 -2.09 7.28 2.96
CA LEU A 23 -3.46 7.23 2.44
C LEU A 23 -3.76 5.89 1.75
N ALA A 24 -2.85 5.40 0.91
CA ALA A 24 -3.00 4.09 0.27
C ALA A 24 -3.14 2.97 1.32
N LEU A 25 -2.30 2.99 2.37
CA LEU A 25 -2.38 2.03 3.46
C LEU A 25 -3.73 2.10 4.19
N MET A 26 -4.24 3.29 4.48
CA MET A 26 -5.57 3.45 5.09
C MET A 26 -6.70 2.88 4.21
N MET A 27 -6.62 3.04 2.89
CA MET A 27 -7.59 2.42 1.96
C MET A 27 -7.56 0.89 2.03
N MET A 28 -6.37 0.30 2.14
CA MET A 28 -6.22 -1.16 2.28
C MET A 28 -6.75 -1.65 3.64
N VAL A 29 -6.43 -0.93 4.73
CA VAL A 29 -6.93 -1.26 6.08
C VAL A 29 -8.45 -1.20 6.13
N GLY A 30 -9.07 -0.18 5.53
CA GLY A 30 -10.53 -0.08 5.44
C GLY A 30 -11.15 -1.21 4.63
N HIS A 31 -10.51 -1.62 3.53
CA HIS A 31 -10.96 -2.74 2.72
C HIS A 31 -10.95 -4.07 3.50
N TRP A 32 -9.88 -4.37 4.26
CA TRP A 32 -9.83 -5.57 5.11
C TRP A 32 -10.68 -5.45 6.37
N TYR A 33 -10.98 -4.24 6.83
CA TYR A 33 -11.93 -4.03 7.90
C TYR A 33 -13.35 -4.47 7.50
N ALA A 34 -13.78 -4.05 6.32
CA ALA A 34 -15.10 -4.38 5.79
C ALA A 34 -15.21 -5.85 5.32
N ASN A 35 -14.10 -6.44 4.90
CA ASN A 35 -14.07 -7.77 4.27
C ASN A 35 -13.18 -8.71 5.10
N ARG A 36 -13.81 -9.48 6.00
CA ARG A 36 -13.13 -10.38 6.96
C ARG A 36 -12.86 -11.79 6.45
N GLU A 37 -13.42 -12.14 5.30
CA GLU A 37 -13.25 -13.44 4.68
C GLU A 37 -12.33 -13.31 3.46
N ALA A 38 -11.51 -14.32 3.23
CA ALA A 38 -10.82 -14.47 1.95
C ALA A 38 -11.90 -14.49 0.86
N VAL A 39 -11.71 -13.68 -0.19
CA VAL A 39 -12.62 -13.59 -1.33
C VAL A 39 -13.06 -14.98 -1.75
N SER A 40 -14.34 -15.30 -1.56
CA SER A 40 -14.89 -16.56 -2.04
C SER A 40 -14.96 -16.50 -3.57
N PRO A 41 -14.93 -17.65 -4.27
CA PRO A 41 -15.08 -17.69 -5.72
C PRO A 41 -16.36 -16.98 -6.21
N GLU A 42 -17.37 -16.89 -5.36
CA GLU A 42 -18.69 -16.30 -5.61
C GLU A 42 -18.72 -14.79 -5.33
N LYS A 43 -17.78 -14.26 -4.54
CA LYS A 43 -17.74 -12.85 -4.13
C LYS A 43 -16.32 -12.31 -4.15
N LEU A 44 -15.80 -12.10 -5.36
CA LEU A 44 -14.55 -11.39 -5.57
C LEU A 44 -14.74 -9.91 -5.22
N MET A 45 -14.19 -9.48 -4.10
CA MET A 45 -14.10 -8.07 -3.73
C MET A 45 -12.73 -7.55 -4.16
N PRO A 46 -12.66 -6.79 -5.27
CA PRO A 46 -11.38 -6.32 -5.77
C PRO A 46 -10.76 -5.31 -4.81
N VAL A 47 -9.43 -5.32 -4.74
CA VAL A 47 -8.65 -4.29 -4.03
C VAL A 47 -9.05 -2.91 -4.56
N PRO A 48 -9.22 -1.89 -3.69
CA PRO A 48 -9.62 -0.56 -4.11
C PRO A 48 -8.71 0.01 -5.21
N LEU A 49 -9.31 0.63 -6.23
CA LEU A 49 -8.57 1.29 -7.31
C LEU A 49 -7.62 2.38 -6.77
N SER A 50 -8.07 3.12 -5.76
CA SER A 50 -7.30 4.18 -5.09
C SER A 50 -5.98 3.67 -4.52
N TYR A 51 -5.96 2.47 -3.93
CA TYR A 51 -4.73 1.85 -3.44
C TYR A 51 -3.70 1.66 -4.57
N ARG A 52 -4.15 1.16 -5.73
CA ARG A 52 -3.26 0.92 -6.88
C ARG A 52 -2.76 2.23 -7.48
N ALA A 53 -3.65 3.19 -7.68
CA ALA A 53 -3.31 4.49 -8.27
C ALA A 53 -2.29 5.27 -7.41
N LEU A 54 -2.41 5.22 -6.09
CA LEU A 54 -1.51 5.92 -5.18
C LEU A 54 -0.11 5.26 -5.10
N LEU A 55 0.00 3.94 -5.23
CA LEU A 55 1.27 3.23 -5.10
C LEU A 55 2.01 3.00 -6.42
N GLU A 56 1.35 3.19 -7.56
CA GLU A 56 1.95 2.99 -8.88
C GLU A 56 3.24 3.80 -9.09
N PRO A 57 3.34 5.09 -8.69
CA PRO A 57 4.56 5.88 -8.85
C PRO A 57 5.72 5.41 -7.96
N TYR A 58 5.44 4.76 -6.84
CA TYR A 58 6.44 4.30 -5.86
C TYR A 58 6.98 2.90 -6.16
N ARG A 59 6.49 2.24 -7.21
CA ARG A 59 6.90 0.88 -7.58
C ARG A 59 8.33 0.86 -8.12
N PHE A 60 9.18 0.05 -7.51
CA PHE A 60 10.52 -0.23 -8.03
C PHE A 60 10.43 -0.99 -9.36
N LYS A 61 11.10 -0.48 -10.40
CA LYS A 61 11.24 -1.13 -11.70
C LYS A 61 12.73 -1.46 -11.88
N PRO A 62 13.17 -2.72 -11.69
CA PRO A 62 14.53 -3.10 -12.05
C PRO A 62 14.72 -2.89 -13.57
N LEU A 63 15.87 -2.31 -13.93
CA LEU A 63 16.31 -2.13 -15.31
C LEU A 63 16.64 -3.47 -15.97
#